data_AF-A0A9W4W0F0-F1
#
_entry.id   AF-A0A9W4W0F0-F1
#
_cell.length_a   1.000
_cell.length_b   1.000
_cell.length_c   1.000
_cell.angle_alpha   90.00
_cell.angle_beta   90.00
_cell.angle_gamma   90.00
#
_symmetry.space_group_name_H-M   'P 1'
#
loop_
_entity.id
_entity.type
_entity.pdbx_description
1 polymer ?
#
loop_
_entity_poly.entity_id
_entity_poly.type
_entity_poly.pdbx_seq_one_letter_code
_entity_poly.pdbx_strand_id
1 'polypeptide(L)'
;MTAAELATAAFTLCNAVRALAYLPQILRIIQDPDGALAISCATWSLFGISHLTTVVYALLAVHDWTMAAVFGGNALACTVIIGLTLAKRRREQRQSTACAGVAN
;
A
#
# COMPACT_ATOMS: atom_id res chain seq x y z
N MET A 1 -7.94 -14.47 29.84
CA MET A 1 -7.55 -13.45 28.85
C MET A 1 -7.93 -12.08 29.40
N THR A 2 -6.99 -11.14 29.43
CA THR A 2 -7.23 -9.75 29.84
C THR A 2 -7.78 -8.94 28.67
N ALA A 3 -8.39 -7.78 28.94
CA ALA A 3 -8.88 -6.87 27.90
C ALA A 3 -7.76 -6.38 26.97
N ALA A 4 -6.55 -6.19 27.50
CA ALA A 4 -5.38 -5.79 26.73
C ALA A 4 -4.95 -6.87 25.72
N GLU A 5 -4.94 -8.14 26.13
CA GLU A 5 -4.62 -9.26 25.23
C GLU A 5 -5.63 -9.37 24.10
N LEU A 6 -6.92 -9.20 24.40
CA LEU A 6 -7.98 -9.21 23.39
C LEU A 6 -7.81 -8.05 22.39
N ALA A 7 -7.50 -6.86 22.89
CA ALA A 7 -7.24 -5.68 22.07
C ALA A 7 -6.02 -5.89 21.15
N THR A 8 -4.93 -6.43 21.66
CA THR A 8 -3.72 -6.74 20.88
C THR A 8 -3.99 -7.79 19.80
N ALA A 9 -4.75 -8.84 20.13
CA ALA A 9 -5.13 -9.87 19.16
C ALA A 9 -6.01 -9.30 18.04
N ALA A 10 -7.05 -8.53 18.40
CA ALA A 10 -7.94 -7.89 17.44
C ALA A 10 -7.18 -6.87 16.57
N PHE A 11 -6.32 -6.05 17.18
CA PHE A 11 -5.45 -5.12 16.47
C PHE A 11 -4.57 -5.86 15.46
N THR A 12 -3.84 -6.89 15.88
CA THR A 12 -2.93 -7.65 15.02
C THR A 12 -3.69 -8.30 13.88
N LEU A 13 -4.82 -8.95 14.18
CA LEU A 13 -5.67 -9.61 13.18
C LEU A 13 -6.21 -8.62 12.15
N CYS A 14 -6.80 -7.50 12.58
CA CYS A 14 -7.34 -6.49 11.68
C CYS A 14 -6.27 -5.90 10.76
N ASN A 15 -5.07 -5.62 11.29
CA ASN A 15 -3.98 -5.10 10.48
C ASN A 15 -3.40 -6.16 9.52
N ALA A 16 -3.39 -7.43 9.91
CA ALA A 16 -2.99 -8.55 9.04
C ALA A 16 -4.01 -8.76 7.91
N VAL A 17 -5.31 -8.78 8.24
CA VAL A 17 -6.39 -8.85 7.24
C VAL A 17 -6.32 -7.67 6.29
N ARG A 18 -6.05 -6.45 6.78
CA ARG A 18 -5.82 -5.28 5.93
C ARG A 18 -4.65 -5.48 4.96
N ALA A 19 -3.52 -5.99 5.45
CA ALA A 19 -2.38 -6.30 4.60
C ALA A 19 -2.73 -7.34 3.52
N LEU A 20 -3.46 -8.39 3.87
CA LEU A 20 -3.95 -9.40 2.91
C LEU A 20 -4.96 -8.82 1.91
N ALA A 21 -5.80 -7.89 2.34
CA ALA A 21 -6.77 -7.20 1.50
C ALA A 21 -6.12 -6.27 0.46
N TYR A 22 -4.83 -5.96 0.58
CA TYR A 22 -4.08 -5.28 -0.48
C TYR A 22 -3.80 -6.19 -1.68
N LEU A 23 -3.80 -7.51 -1.51
CA LEU A 23 -3.56 -8.46 -2.60
C LEU A 23 -4.60 -8.35 -3.73
N PRO A 24 -5.93 -8.40 -3.48
CA PRO A 24 -6.91 -8.19 -4.54
C PRO A 24 -6.80 -6.80 -5.19
N GLN A 25 -6.40 -5.78 -4.43
CA GLN A 25 -6.16 -4.44 -4.96
C GLN A 25 -4.96 -4.41 -5.92
N ILE A 26 -3.88 -5.10 -5.58
CA ILE A 26 -2.69 -5.29 -6.44
C ILE A 26 -3.08 -6.06 -7.70
N LEU A 27 -3.84 -7.15 -7.57
CA LEU A 27 -4.31 -7.92 -8.73
C LEU A 27 -5.17 -7.07 -9.66
N ARG A 28 -6.07 -6.25 -9.12
CA ARG A 28 -6.82 -5.30 -9.94
C ARG A 28 -5.91 -4.31 -10.67
N ILE A 29 -4.91 -3.73 -9.99
CA ILE A 29 -3.94 -2.83 -10.64
C ILE A 29 -3.26 -3.53 -11.81
N ILE A 30 -2.85 -4.78 -11.65
CA ILE A 30 -2.17 -5.54 -12.71
C ILE A 30 -3.12 -5.81 -13.88
N GLN A 31 -4.37 -6.19 -13.59
CA GLN A 31 -5.36 -6.59 -14.60
C GLN A 31 -6.09 -5.41 -15.27
N ASP A 32 -6.04 -4.21 -14.69
CA ASP A 32 -6.81 -3.05 -15.17
C ASP A 32 -6.42 -2.62 -16.60
N PRO A 33 -7.31 -2.67 -17.61
CA PRO A 33 -6.97 -2.23 -18.95
C PRO A 33 -6.73 -0.71 -19.06
N ASP A 34 -7.21 0.08 -18.09
CA ASP A 34 -7.22 1.56 -18.14
C ASP A 34 -6.14 2.21 -17.27
N GLY A 35 -4.96 1.59 -17.15
CA GLY A 35 -3.81 2.26 -16.52
C GLY A 35 -3.83 2.44 -15.02
N ALA A 36 -4.72 1.76 -14.30
CA ALA A 36 -4.92 2.00 -12.87
C ALA A 36 -5.25 3.48 -12.57
N LEU A 37 -5.98 4.15 -13.48
CA LEU A 37 -6.36 5.56 -13.30
C LEU A 37 -7.29 5.76 -12.09
N ALA A 38 -8.13 4.77 -11.78
CA ALA A 38 -8.99 4.78 -10.60
C ALA A 38 -8.21 4.77 -9.26
N ILE A 39 -6.92 4.45 -9.28
CA ILE A 39 -6.10 4.35 -8.07
C ILE A 39 -5.45 5.69 -7.74
N SER A 40 -5.91 6.32 -6.66
CA SER A 40 -5.34 7.57 -6.16
C SER A 40 -3.99 7.35 -5.48
N CYS A 41 -2.89 7.71 -6.14
CA CYS A 41 -1.55 7.67 -5.54
C CYS A 41 -1.46 8.56 -4.30
N ALA A 42 -2.19 9.68 -4.24
CA ALA A 42 -2.21 10.57 -3.09
C ALA A 42 -2.78 9.87 -1.84
N THR A 43 -3.88 9.13 -1.99
CA THR A 43 -4.52 8.39 -0.89
C THR A 43 -3.58 7.31 -0.36
N TRP A 44 -2.97 6.52 -1.24
CA TRP A 44 -2.03 5.48 -0.85
C TRP A 44 -0.75 6.04 -0.22
N SER A 45 -0.27 7.19 -0.69
CA SER A 45 0.85 7.90 -0.06
C SER A 45 0.51 8.36 1.35
N LEU A 46 -0.69 8.90 1.56
CA LEU A 46 -1.15 9.33 2.89
C LEU A 46 -1.21 8.15 3.87
N PHE A 47 -1.74 7.00 3.43
CA PHE A 47 -1.74 5.78 4.24
C PHE A 47 -0.31 5.29 4.52
N GLY A 48 0.56 5.29 3.51
CA GLY A 48 1.97 4.96 3.68
C GLY A 48 2.67 5.84 4.71
N ILE A 49 2.50 7.16 4.62
CA ILE A 49 3.07 8.13 5.58
C ILE A 49 2.50 7.88 6.98
N SER A 50 1.19 7.69 7.11
CA SER A 50 0.55 7.39 8.40
C SER A 50 1.09 6.10 9.03
N HIS A 51 1.34 5.06 8.23
CA HIS A 51 1.94 3.82 8.73
C HIS A 51 3.40 4.04 9.14
N LEU A 52 4.18 4.77 8.35
CA LEU A 52 5.58 5.10 8.68
C LEU A 52 5.70 5.91 9.96
N THR A 53 4.88 6.95 10.15
CA THR A 53 4.88 7.71 11.41
C THR A 53 4.48 6.84 12.59
N THR A 54 3.57 5.87 12.39
CA THR A 54 3.21 4.91 13.43
C THR A 54 4.34 3.94 13.77
N VAL A 55 5.13 3.50 12.78
CA VAL A 55 6.36 2.70 13.03
C VAL A 55 7.36 3.50 13.85
N VAL A 56 7.62 4.75 13.48
CA VAL A 56 8.53 5.63 14.23
C VAL A 56 8.05 5.80 15.67
N TYR A 57 6.76 6.05 15.87
CA TYR A 57 6.15 6.15 17.20
C TYR A 57 6.30 4.84 18.00
N ALA A 58 5.99 3.70 17.39
CA ALA A 58 6.08 2.39 18.04
C ALA A 58 7.51 2.08 18.49
N LEU A 59 8.52 2.42 17.69
CA LEU A 59 9.92 2.16 18.01
C LEU A 59 10.50 3.13 19.04
N LEU A 60 10.19 4.42 18.93
CA LEU A 60 10.85 5.47 19.72
C LEU A 60 10.10 5.86 20.99
N ALA A 61 8.78 5.72 21.03
CA ALA A 61 7.96 6.17 22.15
C ALA A 61 7.39 5.01 22.97
N VAL A 62 6.90 3.96 22.30
CA VAL A 62 6.19 2.84 22.96
C VAL A 62 7.08 1.61 23.13
N HIS A 63 8.16 1.51 22.35
CA HIS A 63 9.04 0.34 22.27
C HIS A 63 8.30 -0.98 21.97
N ASP A 64 7.22 -0.90 21.18
CA ASP A 64 6.42 -2.06 20.77
C ASP A 64 6.83 -2.52 19.36
N TRP A 65 7.64 -3.59 19.34
CA TRP A 65 8.12 -4.21 18.11
C TRP A 65 7.02 -4.88 17.30
N THR A 66 5.95 -5.35 17.94
CA THR A 66 4.81 -5.97 17.24
C THR A 66 4.06 -4.90 16.45
N MET A 67 3.76 -3.77 17.09
CA MET A 67 3.13 -2.62 16.43
C MET A 67 4.00 -2.10 15.29
N ALA A 68 5.32 -1.98 15.50
CA ALA A 68 6.26 -1.56 14.46
C ALA A 68 6.28 -2.52 13.26
N ALA A 69 6.33 -3.84 13.48
CA ALA A 69 6.32 -4.82 12.40
C ALA A 69 4.99 -4.81 11.62
N VAL A 70 3.87 -4.74 12.32
CA VAL A 70 2.53 -4.70 11.73
C VAL A 70 2.33 -3.46 10.85
N PHE A 71 2.69 -2.28 11.36
CA PHE A 71 2.58 -1.05 10.58
C PHE A 71 3.65 -0.96 9.48
N GLY A 72 4.84 -1.51 9.69
CA GLY A 72 5.89 -1.62 8.67
C GLY A 72 5.45 -2.46 7.47
N GLY A 73 4.80 -3.59 7.71
CA GLY A 73 4.21 -4.41 6.64
C GLY A 73 3.14 -3.66 5.84
N ASN A 74 2.29 -2.89 6.51
CA ASN A 74 1.28 -2.06 5.83
C ASN A 74 1.92 -0.91 5.02
N ALA A 75 2.96 -0.27 5.55
CA ALA A 75 3.71 0.76 4.83
C ALA A 75 4.34 0.19 3.55
N LEU A 76 4.97 -0.99 3.64
CA LEU A 76 5.55 -1.68 2.49
C LEU A 76 4.49 -1.99 1.42
N ALA A 77 3.32 -2.50 1.82
CA ALA A 77 2.24 -2.79 0.89
C ALA A 77 1.71 -1.53 0.18
N CYS A 78 1.61 -0.40 0.89
CA CYS A 78 1.28 0.88 0.27
C CYS A 78 2.33 1.29 -0.79
N THR A 79 3.62 1.13 -0.48
CA THR A 79 4.70 1.40 -1.44
C THR A 79 4.60 0.52 -2.69
N VAL A 80 4.28 -0.77 -2.53
CA VAL A 80 4.06 -1.68 -3.67
C VAL A 80 2.90 -1.22 -4.54
N ILE A 81 1.76 -0.86 -3.94
CA ILE A 81 0.59 -0.37 -4.68
C ILE A 81 0.93 0.90 -5.47
N ILE A 82 1.60 1.87 -4.85
CA ILE A 82 2.02 3.10 -5.52
C ILE A 82 2.99 2.79 -6.66
N GLY A 83 4.00 1.96 -6.39
CA GLY A 83 5.01 1.57 -7.38
C GLY A 83 4.41 0.90 -8.61
N LEU A 84 3.52 -0.07 -8.40
CA LEU A 84 2.81 -0.76 -9.48
C LEU A 84 1.91 0.20 -10.27
N THR A 85 1.16 1.07 -9.59
CA THR A 85 0.31 2.07 -10.23
C THR A 85 1.13 3.02 -11.11
N LEU A 86 2.24 3.56 -10.60
CA LEU A 86 3.12 4.46 -11.35
C LEU A 86 3.81 3.75 -12.51
N ALA A 87 4.28 2.51 -12.31
CA ALA A 87 4.92 1.73 -13.37
C ALA A 87 3.95 1.45 -14.51
N LYS A 88 2.69 1.13 -14.20
CA LYS A 88 1.64 0.90 -15.19
C LYS A 88 1.32 2.15 -15.99
N ARG A 89 1.06 3.28 -15.32
CA ARG A 89 0.82 4.58 -15.99
C ARG A 89 1.96 5.00 -16.90
N ARG A 90 3.21 4.78 -16.48
CA ARG A 90 4.40 5.05 -17.31
C ARG A 90 4.48 4.16 -18.54
N ARG A 91 4.07 2.88 -18.44
CA ARG A 91 4.05 1.96 -19.60
C ARG A 91 3.03 2.41 -20.64
N GLU A 92 1.84 2.79 -20.22
CA GLU A 92 0.81 3.25 -21.14
C GLU A 92 1.16 4.58 -21.78
N GLN A 93 1.71 5.54 -21.03
CA GLN A 93 2.23 6.80 -21.60
C GLN A 93 3.27 6.55 -22.69
N ARG A 94 4.19 5.58 -22.48
CA ARG A 94 5.19 5.19 -23.49
C ARG A 94 4.58 4.53 -24.71
N GLN A 95 3.52 3.72 -24.54
CA GLN A 95 2.81 3.09 -25.66
C GLN A 95 2.04 4.12 -26.49
N SER A 96 1.35 5.07 -25.84
CA SER A 96 0.64 6.15 -26.51
C SER A 96 1.58 7.06 -27.32
N THR A 97 2.76 7.40 -26.79
CA THR A 97 3.74 8.21 -27.53
C THR A 97 4.40 7.44 -28.68
N ALA A 98 4.67 6.15 -28.51
CA ALA A 98 5.22 5.31 -29.59
C ALA A 98 4.22 5.15 -30.76
N CYS A 99 2.93 4.92 -30.47
CA CYS A 99 1.89 4.80 -31.50
C CYS A 99 1.71 6.12 -32.26
N ALA A 100 1.74 7.27 -31.56
CA ALA A 100 1.67 8.60 -32.18
C ALA A 100 2.90 8.90 -33.07
N GLY A 101 4.09 8.40 -32.72
CA GLY A 101 5.30 8.57 -33.51
C GLY A 101 5.39 7.70 -34.77
N VAL A 102 4.66 6.58 -34.83
CA VAL A 102 4.56 5.72 -36.03
C VAL A 102 3.52 6.26 -37.03
N ALA A 103 2.54 7.03 -36.55
CA ALA A 103 1.49 7.61 -37.38
C ALA A 103 1.87 8.94 -38.08
N ASN A 104 3.11 9.42 -37.88
CA ASN A 104 3.65 10.68 -38.39
C ASN A 104 4.83 10.41 -39.34
#